data_AF-A0A4Q2M756-F1
#
_entry.id   AF-A0A4Q2M756-F1
#
_cell.length_a   1.000
_cell.length_b   1.000
_cell.length_c   1.000
_cell.angle_alpha   90.00
_cell.angle_beta   90.00
_cell.angle_gamma   90.00
#
_symmetry.space_group_name_H-M   'P 1'
#
loop_
_entity.id
_entity.type
_entity.pdbx_description
1 polymer ?
#
loop_
_entity_poly.entity_id
_entity_poly.type
_entity_poly.pdbx_seq_one_letter_code
_entity_poly.pdbx_strand_id
1 'polypeptide(L)'
;MSTSTRLARAAAVAAIAALALAGCTPADEPAPSPTATRTPSPTATATPTETAEPTPTETPVPTAEATTCENVLDDETNASLAADGVTLGDEVVSYWPALDRIMTEGGFACQWNSPNGDVSVWYGQLDLDSAGWGTERDALLAEGYTQTDDPFPGTLQAPDTDPNYMPSIAYVDGTMYFATYAAFFSSVRSLP
;
A
#
# COMPACT_ATOMS: atom_id res chain seq x y z
N MET A 1 -27.19 47.58 -19.13
CA MET A 1 -28.04 46.51 -19.71
C MET A 1 -27.72 45.26 -18.89
N SER A 2 -28.42 45.01 -17.76
CA SER A 2 -29.53 44.05 -17.61
C SER A 2 -29.27 42.74 -18.39
N THR A 3 -29.28 41.56 -17.78
CA THR A 3 -30.44 41.03 -17.04
C THR A 3 -30.04 39.91 -16.05
N SER A 4 -30.68 39.92 -14.89
CA SER A 4 -30.69 38.87 -13.85
C SER A 4 -31.42 37.61 -14.29
N THR A 5 -31.14 36.46 -13.66
CA THR A 5 -32.19 35.47 -13.30
C THR A 5 -31.79 34.74 -12.02
N ARG A 6 -32.54 35.03 -10.95
CA ARG A 6 -32.60 34.27 -9.69
C ARG A 6 -33.67 33.17 -9.81
N LEU A 7 -33.68 32.25 -8.84
CA LEU A 7 -34.76 31.32 -8.46
C LEU A 7 -34.80 30.02 -9.29
N ALA A 8 -35.05 28.81 -8.76
CA ALA A 8 -35.83 28.47 -7.57
C ALA A 8 -35.73 26.96 -7.20
N ARG A 9 -36.09 26.67 -5.92
CA ARG A 9 -36.89 25.52 -5.41
C ARG A 9 -36.18 24.16 -5.18
N ALA A 10 -36.02 23.73 -3.93
CA ALA A 10 -37.00 23.14 -2.97
C ALA A 10 -37.05 21.60 -3.11
N ALA A 11 -36.47 20.84 -2.17
CA ALA A 11 -37.08 20.30 -0.94
C ALA A 11 -38.09 19.16 -1.17
N ALA A 12 -37.78 17.95 -0.71
CA ALA A 12 -38.76 16.92 -0.34
C ALA A 12 -38.21 15.97 0.74
N VAL A 13 -39.00 15.86 1.81
CA VAL A 13 -38.82 15.13 3.07
C VAL A 13 -39.81 13.94 3.10
N ALA A 14 -39.55 12.93 3.95
CA ALA A 14 -40.45 11.92 4.56
C ALA A 14 -40.14 10.46 4.14
N ALA A 15 -39.74 9.50 5.01
CA ALA A 15 -40.24 9.00 6.31
C ALA A 15 -41.47 8.07 6.23
N ILE A 16 -41.28 6.75 6.35
CA ILE A 16 -42.28 5.71 6.71
C ILE A 16 -41.49 4.55 7.36
N ALA A 17 -41.46 4.34 8.68
CA ALA A 17 -42.48 3.89 9.65
C ALA A 17 -42.71 2.36 9.68
N ALA A 18 -42.53 1.83 10.90
CA ALA A 18 -42.51 0.44 11.35
C ALA A 18 -43.74 -0.42 11.04
N LEU A 19 -43.52 -1.74 10.92
CA LEU A 19 -44.55 -2.77 11.13
C LEU A 19 -44.10 -3.73 12.25
N ALA A 20 -44.92 -3.80 13.30
CA ALA A 20 -44.89 -4.80 14.36
C ALA A 20 -46.31 -5.36 14.50
N LEU A 21 -46.50 -6.69 14.47
CA LEU A 21 -47.66 -7.49 14.96
C LEU A 21 -47.29 -8.99 14.76
N ALA A 22 -47.01 -9.79 15.80
CA ALA A 22 -47.90 -10.46 16.78
C ALA A 22 -48.50 -11.82 16.32
N GLY A 23 -48.34 -12.89 17.14
CA GLY A 23 -49.17 -14.11 17.14
C GLY A 23 -48.40 -15.43 17.43
N CYS A 24 -48.30 -15.93 18.68
CA CYS A 24 -49.14 -16.93 19.42
C CYS A 24 -49.08 -18.38 18.88
N THR A 25 -48.54 -19.39 19.59
CA THR A 25 -49.18 -20.35 20.57
C THR A 25 -48.67 -21.79 20.25
N PRO A 26 -48.92 -22.88 21.02
CA PRO A 26 -49.20 -23.07 22.46
C PRO A 26 -48.15 -23.97 23.17
N ALA A 27 -48.30 -24.12 24.48
CA ALA A 27 -47.54 -25.02 25.35
C ALA A 27 -48.11 -26.45 25.32
N ASP A 28 -47.24 -27.45 25.25
CA ASP A 28 -47.58 -28.88 25.31
C ASP A 28 -47.22 -29.50 26.66
N GLU A 29 -48.11 -30.39 27.10
CA GLU A 29 -48.25 -31.04 28.39
C GLU A 29 -47.33 -32.29 28.53
N PRO A 30 -46.89 -32.69 29.74
CA PRO A 30 -45.91 -33.76 29.90
C PRO A 30 -46.53 -35.14 30.15
N ALA A 31 -46.02 -36.19 29.48
CA ALA A 31 -46.19 -37.60 29.86
C ALA A 31 -45.23 -38.53 29.07
N PRO A 32 -45.05 -39.80 29.46
CA PRO A 32 -44.62 -40.35 30.74
C PRO A 32 -43.19 -40.93 30.68
N SER A 33 -42.58 -41.14 31.85
CA SER A 33 -41.23 -41.68 32.05
C SER A 33 -41.11 -43.17 31.64
N PRO A 34 -40.19 -43.53 30.72
CA PRO A 34 -39.89 -44.93 30.43
C PRO A 34 -38.90 -45.52 31.43
N THR A 35 -39.24 -46.72 31.89
CA THR A 35 -38.53 -47.60 32.81
C THR A 35 -37.10 -47.92 32.36
N ALA A 36 -36.14 -47.76 33.28
CA ALA A 36 -34.73 -48.06 33.08
C ALA A 36 -34.49 -49.55 32.80
N THR A 37 -34.01 -49.87 31.59
CA THR A 37 -33.46 -51.19 31.27
C THR A 37 -31.95 -51.17 31.50
N ARG A 38 -31.46 -52.02 32.40
CA ARG A 38 -30.02 -52.18 32.67
C ARG A 38 -29.36 -52.84 31.47
N THR A 39 -28.53 -52.07 30.79
CA THR A 39 -27.65 -52.53 29.70
C THR A 39 -26.33 -53.00 30.31
N PRO A 40 -25.72 -54.11 29.85
CA PRO A 40 -24.53 -54.69 30.45
C PRO A 40 -23.34 -53.72 30.46
N SER A 41 -22.53 -53.82 31.52
CA SER A 41 -21.31 -53.02 31.73
C SER A 41 -20.31 -53.27 30.61
N PRO A 42 -19.77 -52.23 29.96
CA PRO A 42 -18.74 -52.40 28.94
C PRO A 42 -17.44 -52.91 29.58
N THR A 43 -16.81 -53.88 28.94
CA THR A 43 -15.46 -54.34 29.22
C THR A 43 -14.49 -53.18 29.00
N ALA A 44 -13.62 -52.92 29.98
CA ALA A 44 -12.57 -51.91 29.89
C ALA A 44 -11.68 -52.19 28.67
N THR A 45 -11.77 -51.33 27.67
CA THR A 45 -10.89 -51.34 26.50
C THR A 45 -9.59 -50.64 26.90
N ALA A 46 -8.45 -51.24 26.58
CA ALA A 46 -7.14 -50.67 26.89
C ALA A 46 -6.99 -49.27 26.27
N THR A 47 -6.65 -48.29 27.09
CA THR A 47 -6.39 -46.92 26.66
C THR A 47 -5.16 -46.91 25.74
N PRO A 48 -5.24 -46.35 24.52
CA PRO A 48 -4.06 -46.20 23.68
C PRO A 48 -3.07 -45.23 24.35
N THR A 49 -1.81 -45.64 24.43
CA THR A 49 -0.71 -44.77 24.86
C THR A 49 -0.55 -43.65 23.82
N GLU A 50 -0.78 -42.40 24.22
CA GLU A 50 -0.55 -41.25 23.35
C GLU A 50 0.93 -41.23 22.94
N THR A 51 1.17 -41.40 21.65
CA THR A 51 2.49 -41.20 21.05
C THR A 51 2.72 -39.70 21.04
N ALA A 52 3.81 -39.24 21.67
CA ALA A 52 4.16 -37.83 21.70
C ALA A 52 4.17 -37.25 20.28
N GLU A 53 3.32 -36.25 20.06
CA GLU A 53 3.28 -35.49 18.81
C GLU A 53 4.64 -34.81 18.61
N PRO A 54 5.25 -34.86 17.41
CA PRO A 54 6.52 -34.21 17.17
C PRO A 54 6.35 -32.70 17.36
N THR A 55 7.16 -32.11 18.23
CA THR A 55 7.23 -30.66 18.39
C THR A 55 7.50 -30.02 17.03
N PRO A 56 6.69 -29.06 16.57
CA PRO A 56 6.93 -28.38 15.30
C PRO A 56 8.32 -27.74 15.34
N THR A 57 9.15 -28.09 14.36
CA THR A 57 10.43 -27.42 14.15
C THR A 57 10.12 -26.06 13.56
N GLU A 58 10.47 -24.98 14.28
CA GLU A 58 10.29 -23.63 13.75
C GLU A 58 11.12 -23.48 12.48
N THR A 59 10.43 -23.18 11.37
CA THR A 59 11.08 -22.84 10.11
C THR A 59 11.72 -21.46 10.30
N PRO A 60 13.02 -21.28 10.00
CA PRO A 60 13.65 -19.97 10.14
C PRO A 60 12.92 -18.96 9.27
N VAL A 61 12.50 -17.85 9.89
CA VAL A 61 11.96 -16.70 9.16
C VAL A 61 13.08 -16.15 8.28
N PRO A 62 12.89 -16.00 6.96
CA PRO A 62 13.90 -15.39 6.11
C PRO A 62 14.20 -13.99 6.64
N THR A 63 15.48 -13.70 6.84
CA THR A 63 15.93 -12.35 7.18
C THR A 63 15.68 -11.48 5.95
N ALA A 64 14.93 -10.39 6.11
CA ALA A 64 14.73 -9.43 5.02
C ALA A 64 16.10 -8.90 4.58
N GLU A 65 16.40 -8.99 3.28
CA GLU A 65 17.60 -8.38 2.72
C GLU A 65 17.50 -6.85 2.87
N ALA A 66 18.61 -6.21 3.19
CA ALA A 66 18.67 -4.76 3.26
C ALA A 66 18.43 -4.18 1.86
N THR A 67 17.65 -3.09 1.77
CA THR A 67 17.48 -2.36 0.51
C THR A 67 18.79 -1.68 0.13
N THR A 68 19.24 -1.93 -1.10
CA THR A 68 20.38 -1.31 -1.75
C THR A 68 19.98 -0.86 -3.15
N CYS A 69 20.82 -0.06 -3.82
CA CYS A 69 20.49 0.40 -5.17
C CYS A 69 20.43 -0.75 -6.20
N GLU A 70 21.13 -1.85 -5.94
CA GLU A 70 21.12 -3.04 -6.78
C GLU A 70 19.81 -3.83 -6.66
N ASN A 71 19.10 -3.76 -5.52
CA ASN A 71 17.91 -4.56 -5.28
C ASN A 71 16.61 -3.76 -5.07
N VAL A 72 16.67 -2.42 -5.08
CA VAL A 72 15.46 -1.59 -4.89
C VAL A 72 14.46 -1.72 -6.03
N LEU A 73 14.96 -1.99 -7.24
CA LEU A 73 14.15 -2.30 -8.42
C LEU A 73 14.03 -3.81 -8.59
N ASP A 74 12.97 -4.23 -9.28
CA ASP A 74 12.84 -5.61 -9.76
C ASP A 74 13.98 -6.01 -10.71
N ASP A 75 14.14 -7.31 -10.89
CA ASP A 75 15.25 -7.86 -11.68
C ASP A 75 15.11 -7.53 -13.18
N GLU A 76 13.87 -7.40 -13.67
CA GLU A 76 13.57 -7.09 -15.06
C GLU A 76 14.00 -5.68 -15.42
N THR A 77 13.67 -4.71 -14.57
CA THR A 77 14.02 -3.30 -14.74
C THR A 77 15.52 -3.10 -14.62
N ASN A 78 16.16 -3.72 -13.63
CA ASN A 78 17.63 -3.71 -13.53
C ASN A 78 18.30 -4.30 -14.78
N ALA A 79 17.79 -5.41 -15.30
CA ALA A 79 18.31 -6.01 -16.53
C ALA A 79 18.07 -5.12 -17.76
N SER A 80 16.93 -4.44 -17.85
CA SER A 80 16.63 -3.49 -18.93
C SER A 80 17.58 -2.30 -18.92
N LEU A 81 17.78 -1.66 -17.75
CA LEU A 81 18.72 -0.56 -17.61
C LEU A 81 20.13 -0.98 -18.04
N ALA A 82 20.59 -2.14 -17.58
CA ALA A 82 21.90 -2.68 -17.95
C ALA A 82 22.01 -2.97 -19.45
N ALA A 83 20.95 -3.49 -20.10
CA ALA A 83 20.91 -3.74 -21.54
C ALA A 83 21.00 -2.45 -22.35
N ASP A 84 20.43 -1.36 -21.83
CA ASP A 84 20.51 -0.01 -22.41
C ASP A 84 21.84 0.70 -22.08
N GLY A 85 22.74 0.05 -21.35
CA GLY A 85 24.01 0.61 -20.90
C GLY A 85 23.87 1.63 -19.77
N VAL A 86 22.70 1.74 -19.16
CA VAL A 86 22.42 2.59 -18.01
C VAL A 86 22.78 1.82 -16.74
N THR A 87 23.89 2.19 -16.11
CA THR A 87 24.46 1.47 -14.97
C THR A 87 24.38 2.29 -13.70
N LEU A 88 24.39 1.63 -12.54
CA LEU A 88 24.41 2.32 -11.25
C LEU A 88 25.64 3.25 -11.15
N GLY A 89 25.41 4.49 -10.71
CA GLY A 89 26.46 5.46 -10.45
C GLY A 89 27.06 5.31 -9.05
N ASP A 90 28.32 5.69 -8.91
CA ASP A 90 29.04 5.64 -7.62
C ASP A 90 28.58 6.74 -6.63
N GLU A 91 28.01 7.83 -7.16
CA GLU A 91 27.53 8.98 -6.40
C GLU A 91 26.17 9.41 -6.94
N VAL A 92 25.31 9.89 -6.05
CA VAL A 92 24.03 10.50 -6.40
C VAL A 92 24.20 12.02 -6.46
N VAL A 93 24.02 12.59 -7.63
CA VAL A 93 23.99 14.04 -7.86
C VAL A 93 22.56 14.44 -8.18
N SER A 94 21.93 15.23 -7.31
CA SER A 94 20.55 15.67 -7.48
C SER A 94 20.46 17.06 -8.09
N TYR A 95 19.37 17.28 -8.82
CA TYR A 95 18.96 18.57 -9.39
C TYR A 95 17.53 18.95 -8.98
N TRP A 96 16.90 18.17 -8.09
CA TRP A 96 15.51 18.36 -7.68
C TRP A 96 15.40 18.60 -6.18
N PRO A 97 14.65 19.63 -5.75
CA PRO A 97 14.49 19.93 -4.32
C PRO A 97 14.01 18.73 -3.48
N ALA A 98 13.08 17.92 -4.01
CA ALA A 98 12.58 16.75 -3.31
C ALA A 98 13.66 15.67 -3.10
N LEU A 99 14.52 15.43 -4.10
CA LEU A 99 15.62 14.48 -3.96
C LEU A 99 16.76 15.04 -3.09
N ASP A 100 17.05 16.34 -3.20
CA ASP A 100 17.98 17.04 -2.30
C ASP A 100 17.56 16.89 -0.84
N ARG A 101 16.26 17.04 -0.59
CA ARG A 101 15.67 16.86 0.73
C ARG A 101 15.88 15.43 1.23
N ILE A 102 15.55 14.42 0.43
CA ILE A 102 15.76 13.01 0.75
C ILE A 102 17.21 12.78 1.18
N MET A 103 18.18 13.24 0.40
CA MET A 103 19.60 13.05 0.71
C MET A 103 20.04 13.84 1.95
N THR A 104 19.56 15.06 2.13
CA THR A 104 19.94 15.93 3.27
C THR A 104 19.38 15.41 4.60
N GLU A 105 18.19 14.82 4.58
CA GLU A 105 17.55 14.25 5.77
C GLU A 105 18.01 12.81 6.06
N GLY A 106 18.99 12.29 5.31
CA GLY A 106 19.57 10.96 5.53
C GLY A 106 18.73 9.82 4.96
N GLY A 107 17.86 10.12 3.99
CA GLY A 107 17.14 9.13 3.21
C GLY A 107 18.05 8.34 2.27
N PHE A 108 17.45 7.35 1.61
CA PHE A 108 18.11 6.48 0.65
C PHE A 108 17.93 7.04 -0.76
N ALA A 109 18.99 7.06 -1.57
CA ALA A 109 18.91 7.55 -2.95
C ALA A 109 19.81 6.74 -3.89
N CYS A 110 19.39 6.63 -5.14
CA CYS A 110 20.11 5.94 -6.20
C CYS A 110 20.10 6.76 -7.48
N GLN A 111 21.17 6.62 -8.26
CA GLN A 111 21.28 7.20 -9.58
C GLN A 111 21.86 6.16 -10.53
N TRP A 112 21.23 5.99 -11.69
CA TRP A 112 21.79 5.22 -12.80
C TRP A 112 22.10 6.16 -13.95
N ASN A 113 23.20 5.93 -14.66
CA ASN A 113 23.71 6.78 -15.72
C ASN A 113 24.06 5.96 -16.95
N SER A 114 23.70 6.47 -18.12
CA SER A 114 24.31 6.05 -19.38
C SER A 114 25.82 6.38 -19.39
N PRO A 115 26.64 5.70 -20.22
CA PRO A 115 28.10 5.85 -20.17
C PRO A 115 28.60 7.26 -20.50
N ASN A 116 27.81 8.03 -21.27
CA ASN A 116 28.13 9.41 -21.64
C ASN A 116 27.45 10.44 -20.72
N GLY A 117 26.59 10.01 -19.79
CA GLY A 117 25.81 10.88 -18.91
C GLY A 117 24.63 11.60 -19.59
N ASP A 118 24.24 11.19 -20.79
CA ASP A 118 23.14 11.81 -21.55
C ASP A 118 21.76 11.48 -20.93
N VAL A 119 21.63 10.25 -20.45
CA VAL A 119 20.45 9.75 -19.73
C VAL A 119 20.86 9.38 -18.32
N SER A 120 20.07 9.86 -17.37
CA SER A 120 20.20 9.54 -15.96
C SER A 120 18.82 9.27 -15.37
N VAL A 121 18.75 8.31 -14.44
CA VAL A 121 17.53 7.97 -13.71
C VAL A 121 17.84 8.08 -12.24
N TRP A 122 16.98 8.79 -11.50
CA TRP A 122 17.13 8.99 -10.07
C TRP A 122 15.95 8.42 -9.32
N TYR A 123 16.25 7.93 -8.14
CA TYR A 123 15.29 7.37 -7.21
C TYR A 123 15.67 7.79 -5.79
N GLY A 124 14.68 8.01 -4.93
CA GLY A 124 14.91 8.28 -3.52
C GLY A 124 13.77 7.83 -2.63
N GLN A 125 14.08 7.56 -1.36
CA GLN A 125 13.16 7.21 -0.29
C GLN A 125 13.50 7.99 0.98
N LEU A 126 12.49 8.55 1.63
CA LEU A 126 12.62 9.21 2.93
C LEU A 126 11.47 8.79 3.83
N ASP A 127 11.80 8.27 5.01
CA ASP A 127 10.82 8.06 6.07
C ASP A 127 10.25 9.41 6.49
N LEU A 128 8.96 9.59 6.28
CA LEU A 128 8.25 10.83 6.48
C LEU A 128 6.89 10.54 7.10
N ASP A 129 6.64 11.08 8.28
CA ASP A 129 5.32 10.89 8.90
C ASP A 129 4.21 11.60 8.08
N SER A 130 2.96 11.24 8.35
CA SER A 130 1.82 11.76 7.60
C SER A 130 1.66 13.28 7.67
N ALA A 131 2.14 13.93 8.74
CA ALA A 131 2.07 15.38 8.89
C ALA A 131 3.15 16.07 8.05
N GLY A 132 4.36 15.51 8.05
CA GLY A 132 5.46 15.89 7.18
C GLY A 132 5.09 15.73 5.71
N TRP A 133 4.45 14.61 5.35
CA TRP A 133 3.91 14.40 4.00
C TRP A 133 2.83 15.43 3.65
N GLY A 134 1.89 15.71 4.55
CA GLY A 134 0.86 16.72 4.32
C GLY A 134 1.45 18.08 3.98
N THR A 135 2.49 18.49 4.71
CA THR A 135 3.22 19.75 4.47
C THR A 135 3.95 19.74 3.12
N GLU A 136 4.66 18.65 2.82
CA GLU A 136 5.40 18.50 1.57
C GLU A 136 4.47 18.49 0.35
N ARG A 137 3.40 17.69 0.39
CA ARG A 137 2.39 17.63 -0.67
C ARG A 137 1.79 19.00 -0.95
N ASP A 138 1.40 19.74 0.09
CA ASP A 138 0.81 21.06 -0.08
C ASP A 138 1.82 22.05 -0.71
N ALA A 139 3.11 21.93 -0.40
CA ALA A 139 4.18 22.69 -1.05
C ALA A 139 4.35 22.30 -2.54
N LEU A 140 4.43 21.01 -2.84
CA LEU A 140 4.54 20.49 -4.22
C LEU A 140 3.36 20.94 -5.08
N LEU A 141 2.13 20.88 -4.56
CA LEU A 141 0.95 21.36 -5.27
C LEU A 141 0.99 22.87 -5.51
N ALA A 142 1.53 23.65 -4.56
CA ALA A 142 1.73 25.09 -4.75
C ALA A 142 2.81 25.42 -5.80
N GLU A 143 3.79 24.53 -5.99
CA GLU A 143 4.81 24.60 -7.04
C GLU A 143 4.29 24.14 -8.43
N GLY A 144 3.07 23.62 -8.49
CA GLY A 144 2.41 23.22 -9.73
C GLY A 144 2.49 21.73 -10.03
N TYR A 145 2.89 20.89 -9.07
CA TYR A 145 2.70 19.45 -9.20
C TYR A 145 1.20 19.13 -9.30
N THR A 146 0.89 18.07 -10.02
CA THR A 146 -0.48 17.58 -10.19
C THR A 146 -0.59 16.16 -9.70
N GLN A 147 -1.68 15.83 -9.00
CA GLN A 147 -1.97 14.46 -8.63
C GLN A 147 -2.50 13.71 -9.86
N THR A 148 -1.75 12.70 -10.30
CA THR A 148 -2.06 11.90 -11.50
C THR A 148 -2.69 10.55 -11.16
N ASP A 149 -2.47 10.06 -9.93
CA ASP A 149 -2.87 8.73 -9.48
C ASP A 149 -2.31 7.57 -10.34
N ASP A 150 -1.22 7.83 -11.07
CA ASP A 150 -0.52 6.88 -11.94
C ASP A 150 0.95 6.78 -11.51
N PRO A 151 1.50 5.57 -11.29
CA PRO A 151 0.88 4.26 -11.52
C PRO A 151 -0.10 3.80 -10.44
N PHE A 152 -0.22 4.54 -9.33
CA PHE A 152 -1.17 4.25 -8.26
C PHE A 152 -1.67 5.53 -7.57
N PRO A 153 -2.78 5.45 -6.80
CA PRO A 153 -3.40 6.61 -6.18
C PRO A 153 -2.44 7.40 -5.27
N GLY A 154 -2.49 8.72 -5.36
CA GLY A 154 -1.68 9.63 -4.56
C GLY A 154 -0.37 10.06 -5.21
N THR A 155 0.02 9.50 -6.36
CA THR A 155 1.20 9.96 -7.10
C THR A 155 1.03 11.39 -7.59
N LEU A 156 2.03 12.21 -7.32
CA LEU A 156 2.18 13.57 -7.82
C LEU A 156 3.22 13.59 -8.93
N GLN A 157 2.95 14.35 -9.98
CA GLN A 157 3.87 14.57 -11.10
C GLN A 157 4.16 16.06 -11.25
N ALA A 158 5.45 16.38 -11.43
CA ALA A 158 5.89 17.74 -11.70
C ALA A 158 5.29 18.29 -12.99
N PRO A 159 5.21 19.63 -13.15
CA PRO A 159 4.82 20.23 -14.41
C PRO A 159 5.80 19.84 -15.52
N ASP A 160 5.25 19.54 -16.70
CA ASP A 160 6.02 19.21 -17.92
C ASP A 160 6.76 20.44 -18.43
N THR A 161 7.97 20.62 -17.92
CA THR A 161 8.90 21.70 -18.28
C THR A 161 10.09 21.18 -19.08
N ASP A 162 10.43 19.90 -18.92
CA ASP A 162 11.34 19.13 -19.75
C ASP A 162 10.73 17.74 -19.99
N PRO A 163 10.33 17.40 -21.22
CA PRO A 163 9.70 16.11 -21.50
C PRO A 163 10.65 14.92 -21.28
N ASN A 164 11.96 15.15 -21.17
CA ASN A 164 12.92 14.10 -20.86
C ASN A 164 13.04 13.84 -19.36
N TYR A 165 12.53 14.72 -18.49
CA TYR A 165 12.69 14.58 -17.04
C TYR A 165 11.42 15.02 -16.34
N MET A 166 10.60 14.04 -15.94
CA MET A 166 9.27 14.27 -15.39
C MET A 166 9.14 13.74 -13.95
N PRO A 167 9.84 14.39 -13.00
CA PRO A 167 9.96 13.89 -11.64
C PRO A 167 8.59 13.71 -11.00
N SER A 168 8.47 12.62 -10.27
CA SER A 168 7.24 12.16 -9.67
C SER A 168 7.50 11.78 -8.21
N ILE A 169 6.49 11.99 -7.38
CA ILE A 169 6.57 11.77 -5.94
C ILE A 169 5.37 10.96 -5.50
N ALA A 170 5.62 9.95 -4.68
CA ALA A 170 4.60 9.10 -4.08
C ALA A 170 4.77 9.05 -2.57
N TYR A 171 3.70 8.71 -1.85
CA TYR A 171 3.74 8.49 -0.42
C TYR A 171 2.97 7.24 -0.05
N VAL A 172 3.67 6.25 0.48
CA VAL A 172 3.11 4.94 0.83
C VAL A 172 3.67 4.53 2.18
N ASP A 173 2.78 4.10 3.09
CA ASP A 173 3.12 3.50 4.38
C ASP A 173 4.17 4.23 5.25
N GLY A 174 4.19 5.57 5.20
CA GLY A 174 5.15 6.35 6.00
C GLY A 174 6.44 6.73 5.27
N THR A 175 6.55 6.40 3.99
CA THR A 175 7.73 6.68 3.18
C THR A 175 7.34 7.55 1.99
N MET A 176 8.07 8.65 1.81
CA MET A 176 8.04 9.47 0.60
C MET A 176 9.02 8.91 -0.41
N TYR A 177 8.57 8.77 -1.65
CA TYR A 177 9.35 8.26 -2.77
C TYR A 177 9.52 9.34 -3.81
N PHE A 178 10.71 9.44 -4.39
CA PHE A 178 11.00 10.25 -5.56
C PHE A 178 11.44 9.32 -6.69
N ALA A 179 10.98 9.59 -7.91
CA ALA A 179 11.54 9.00 -9.11
C ALA A 179 11.54 10.01 -10.26
N THR A 180 12.52 9.93 -11.14
CA THR A 180 12.56 10.76 -12.35
C THR A 180 11.35 10.56 -13.27
N TYR A 181 10.71 9.38 -13.23
CA TYR A 181 9.50 9.08 -13.98
C TYR A 181 8.55 8.26 -13.10
N ALA A 182 7.25 8.59 -13.11
CA ALA A 182 6.24 7.87 -12.34
C ALA A 182 6.21 6.36 -12.63
N ALA A 183 6.38 5.97 -13.90
CA ALA A 183 6.41 4.56 -14.32
C ALA A 183 7.49 3.73 -13.61
N PHE A 184 8.55 4.37 -13.12
CA PHE A 184 9.60 3.69 -12.37
C PHE A 184 9.10 3.14 -11.02
N PHE A 185 8.05 3.76 -10.44
CA PHE A 185 7.48 3.29 -9.17
C PHE A 185 6.92 1.87 -9.25
N SER A 186 6.39 1.44 -10.40
CA SER A 186 5.89 0.07 -10.58
C SER A 186 7.00 -0.99 -10.54
N SER A 187 8.26 -0.60 -10.69
CA SER A 187 9.41 -1.51 -10.59
C SER A 187 10.03 -1.55 -9.19
N VAL A 188 9.61 -0.66 -8.29
CA VAL A 188 10.17 -0.57 -6.94
C VAL A 188 9.57 -1.67 -6.08
N ARG A 189 10.41 -2.54 -5.50
CA ARG A 189 9.94 -3.74 -4.78
C ARG A 189 9.11 -3.45 -3.53
N SER A 190 9.27 -2.28 -2.93
CA SER A 190 8.53 -1.85 -1.74
C SER A 190 7.21 -1.13 -2.06
N LEU A 191 6.93 -0.88 -3.35
CA LEU A 191 5.71 -0.23 -3.81
C LEU A 191 4.72 -1.25 -4.39
N PRO A 192 3.40 -0.92 -4.37
CA PRO A 192 2.34 -1.81 -4.83
C PRO A 192 2.28 -1.98 -6.37
#